data_AF-A0A7Z8LBS9-F1
#
_entry.id   AF-A0A7Z8LBS9-F1
#
_cell.length_a   1.000
_cell.length_b   1.000
_cell.length_c   1.000
_cell.angle_alpha   90.00
_cell.angle_beta   90.00
_cell.angle_gamma   90.00
#
_symmetry.space_group_name_H-M   'P 1'
#
loop_
_entity.id
_entity.type
_entity.pdbx_description
1 polymer ?
#
loop_
_entity_poly.entity_id
_entity_poly.type
_entity_poly.pdbx_seq_one_letter_code
_entity_poly.pdbx_strand_id
1 'polypeptide(L)'
;MPTDQWKEGRQGAASLCYGILTPAQWPWVVEHHRRVGIRASVAASIEPELQERLLERHWDLGATVEHALSLPLPLELGPAQAAIEAVVQAKQWRVWTVHAETLVGLGQEGHQQLLSWLGDHHARIWCAPQRDIAAWLAS
;
A
#
# COMPACT_ATOMS: atom_id res chain seq x y z
N MET A 1 10.48 -14.84 -16.60
CA MET A 1 9.45 -15.17 -15.60
C MET A 1 8.13 -15.37 -16.32
N PRO A 2 7.35 -16.44 -16.07
CA PRO A 2 6.02 -16.53 -16.66
C PRO A 2 5.20 -15.38 -16.09
N THR A 3 4.84 -14.45 -16.97
CA THR A 3 4.20 -13.15 -16.70
C THR A 3 2.78 -13.25 -16.12
N ASP A 4 2.36 -14.44 -15.70
CA ASP A 4 0.97 -14.78 -15.47
C ASP A 4 0.61 -15.14 -14.03
N GLN A 5 1.59 -15.34 -13.14
CA GLN A 5 1.32 -15.71 -11.75
C GLN A 5 2.19 -14.95 -10.77
N TRP A 6 1.55 -14.17 -9.90
CA TRP A 6 2.18 -13.52 -8.75
C TRP A 6 2.31 -14.51 -7.59
N LYS A 7 3.05 -14.12 -6.55
CA LYS A 7 3.26 -14.91 -5.32
C LYS A 7 1.99 -15.65 -4.89
N GLU A 8 2.09 -16.96 -4.73
CA GLU A 8 1.01 -17.88 -4.32
C GLU A 8 -0.22 -17.88 -5.25
N GLY A 9 -0.02 -17.70 -6.57
CA GLY A 9 -1.09 -17.78 -7.56
C GLY A 9 -1.97 -16.53 -7.66
N ARG A 10 -1.54 -15.43 -7.05
CA ARG A 10 -2.22 -14.12 -7.14
C ARG A 10 -2.16 -13.57 -8.56
N GLN A 11 -3.07 -12.66 -8.88
CA GLN A 11 -3.31 -12.19 -10.24
C GLN A 11 -2.72 -10.81 -10.51
N GLY A 12 -2.39 -10.06 -9.48
CA GLY A 12 -1.74 -8.75 -9.55
C GLY A 12 -1.12 -8.38 -8.21
N ALA A 13 -0.34 -7.30 -8.18
CA ALA A 13 0.28 -6.83 -6.95
C ALA A 13 0.10 -5.33 -6.74
N ALA A 14 0.06 -4.95 -5.48
CA ALA A 14 -0.25 -3.62 -5.02
C ALA A 14 0.68 -3.19 -3.89
N SER A 15 1.22 -1.99 -3.99
CA SER A 15 1.92 -1.34 -2.87
C SER A 15 1.26 -0.02 -2.53
N LEU A 16 0.85 0.13 -1.27
CA LEU A 16 0.53 1.42 -0.71
C LEU A 16 1.84 2.06 -0.23
N CYS A 17 2.14 3.27 -0.71
CA CYS A 17 3.29 4.04 -0.30
C CYS A 17 2.85 5.36 0.33
N TYR A 18 3.07 5.49 1.63
CA TYR A 18 2.76 6.71 2.35
C TYR A 18 3.86 7.75 2.15
N GLY A 19 3.47 8.91 1.62
CA GLY A 19 4.32 10.08 1.53
C GLY A 19 4.31 10.88 2.84
N ILE A 20 4.33 12.21 2.72
CA ILE A 20 4.22 13.10 3.87
C ILE A 20 2.80 13.06 4.42
N LEU A 21 2.65 12.51 5.63
CA LEU A 21 1.43 12.54 6.43
C LEU A 21 1.60 13.47 7.64
N THR A 22 0.49 13.95 8.18
CA THR A 22 0.51 14.74 9.41
C THR A 22 0.66 13.82 10.63
N PRO A 23 1.23 14.29 11.76
CA PRO A 23 1.35 13.50 12.99
C PRO A 23 0.01 12.94 13.49
N ALA A 24 -1.10 13.64 13.27
CA ALA A 24 -2.44 13.20 13.65
C ALA A 24 -2.99 12.05 12.79
N GLN A 25 -2.44 11.82 11.60
CA GLN A 25 -2.89 10.77 10.69
C GLN A 25 -2.27 9.40 11.01
N TRP A 26 -1.01 9.39 11.44
CA TRP A 26 -0.26 8.16 11.69
C TRP A 26 -0.90 7.17 12.66
N PRO A 27 -1.45 7.58 13.83
CA PRO A 27 -1.99 6.64 14.80
C PRO A 27 -3.07 5.72 14.20
N TRP A 28 -4.01 6.28 13.44
CA TRP A 28 -5.09 5.48 12.86
C TRP A 28 -4.67 4.76 11.58
N VAL A 29 -3.75 5.30 10.76
CA VAL A 29 -3.18 4.58 9.60
C VAL A 29 -2.51 3.28 10.06
N VAL A 30 -1.66 3.37 11.08
CA VAL A 30 -0.95 2.22 11.65
C VAL A 30 -1.93 1.20 12.25
N GLU A 31 -2.95 1.67 12.97
CA GLU A 31 -3.98 0.81 13.55
C GLU A 31 -4.78 0.07 12.48
N HIS A 32 -5.19 0.75 11.40
CA HIS A 32 -5.95 0.10 10.33
C HIS A 32 -5.13 -1.00 9.63
N HIS A 33 -3.86 -0.71 9.32
CA HIS A 33 -2.94 -1.72 8.77
C HIS A 33 -2.74 -2.91 9.72
N ARG A 34 -2.62 -2.64 11.02
CA ARG A 34 -2.48 -3.69 12.04
C ARG A 34 -3.68 -4.63 12.05
N ARG A 35 -4.90 -4.09 11.94
CA ARG A 35 -6.14 -4.89 11.98
C ARG A 35 -6.22 -5.91 10.85
N VAL A 36 -5.73 -5.55 9.66
CA VAL A 36 -5.81 -6.41 8.46
C VAL A 36 -4.54 -7.19 8.16
N GLY A 37 -3.48 -6.99 8.95
CA GLY A 37 -2.19 -7.67 8.76
C GLY A 37 -1.41 -7.24 7.51
N ILE A 38 -1.84 -6.17 6.82
CA ILE A 38 -1.19 -5.63 5.63
C ILE A 38 -0.10 -4.66 6.05
N ARG A 39 1.06 -4.75 5.41
CA ARG A 39 2.20 -3.83 5.57
C ARG A 39 2.32 -2.93 4.35
N ALA A 40 2.98 -1.79 4.51
CA ALA A 40 3.12 -0.78 3.47
C ALA A 40 4.54 -0.22 3.43
N SER A 41 4.77 0.65 2.45
CA SER A 41 6.01 1.44 2.33
C SER A 41 5.80 2.87 2.82
N VAL A 42 6.86 3.50 3.31
CA VAL A 42 6.91 4.92 3.66
C VAL A 42 8.07 5.57 2.92
N ALA A 43 7.76 6.59 2.11
CA ALA A 43 8.75 7.32 1.32
C ALA A 43 9.30 8.57 2.02
N ALA A 44 8.54 9.13 2.97
CA ALA A 44 8.94 10.34 3.68
C ALA A 44 9.80 10.03 4.90
N SER A 45 10.64 11.01 5.28
CA SER A 45 11.21 11.04 6.62
C SER A 45 10.07 11.18 7.64
N ILE A 46 10.10 10.33 8.65
CA ILE A 46 9.12 10.27 9.74
C ILE A 46 9.85 10.47 11.07
N GLU A 47 9.10 10.82 12.12
CA GLU A 47 9.69 10.98 13.45
C GLU A 47 10.34 9.68 13.94
N PRO A 48 11.49 9.72 14.65
CA PRO A 48 12.23 8.53 15.06
C PRO A 48 11.39 7.49 15.82
N GLU A 49 10.52 7.93 16.73
CA GLU A 49 9.65 7.04 17.50
C GLU A 49 8.66 6.27 16.61
N LEU A 50 8.13 6.93 15.58
CA LEU A 50 7.27 6.30 14.60
C LEU A 50 8.06 5.35 13.70
N GLN A 51 9.27 5.73 13.32
CA GLN A 51 10.18 4.89 12.54
C GLN A 51 10.47 3.56 13.23
N GLU A 52 10.83 3.57 14.51
CA GLU A 52 11.07 2.35 15.29
C GLU A 52 9.84 1.44 15.30
N ARG A 53 8.66 1.99 15.60
CA ARG A 53 7.39 1.25 15.62
C ARG A 53 7.03 0.63 14.27
N LEU A 54 7.32 1.31 13.16
CA LEU A 54 7.06 0.79 11.83
C LEU A 54 8.07 -0.28 11.42
N LEU A 55 9.33 -0.16 11.82
CA LEU A 55 10.37 -1.18 11.59
C LEU A 55 10.05 -2.49 12.29
N GLU A 56 9.62 -2.45 13.55
CA GLU A 56 9.18 -3.64 14.30
C GLU A 56 8.04 -4.39 13.60
N ARG A 57 7.23 -3.66 12.83
CA ARG A 57 6.11 -4.21 12.04
C ARG A 57 6.51 -4.59 10.63
N HIS A 58 7.80 -4.57 10.31
CA HIS A 58 8.37 -4.88 9.00
C HIS A 58 7.78 -4.04 7.86
N TRP A 59 7.46 -2.78 8.13
CA TRP A 59 7.18 -1.82 7.06
C TRP A 59 8.47 -1.49 6.31
N ASP A 60 8.31 -1.07 5.07
CA ASP A 60 9.41 -0.68 4.19
C ASP A 60 9.64 0.82 4.30
N LEU A 61 10.71 1.23 4.98
CA LEU A 61 11.00 2.64 5.25
C LEU A 61 12.07 3.19 4.31
N GLY A 62 11.95 4.46 3.94
CA GLY A 62 12.85 5.11 3.00
C GLY A 62 12.67 4.59 1.57
N ALA A 63 11.46 4.11 1.24
CA ALA A 63 11.16 3.60 -0.08
C ALA A 63 11.31 4.73 -1.11
N THR A 64 12.21 4.57 -2.07
CA THR A 64 12.28 5.45 -3.24
C THR A 64 11.10 5.14 -4.13
N VAL A 65 10.15 6.07 -4.21
CA VAL A 65 9.03 5.93 -5.14
C VAL A 65 9.58 6.02 -6.56
N GLU A 66 9.66 4.89 -7.25
CA GLU A 66 9.96 4.90 -8.68
C GLU A 66 8.80 5.56 -9.42
N HIS A 67 9.04 6.77 -9.93
CA HIS A 67 8.02 7.59 -10.59
C HIS A 67 7.32 6.88 -11.75
N ALA A 68 7.97 5.91 -12.41
CA ALA A 68 7.40 5.16 -13.52
C ALA A 68 6.29 4.17 -13.09
N LEU A 69 6.27 3.76 -11.82
CA LEU A 69 5.34 2.75 -11.28
C LEU A 69 4.32 3.34 -10.30
N SER A 70 4.51 4.61 -9.93
CA SER A 70 3.72 5.30 -8.91
C SER A 70 2.61 6.15 -9.50
N LEU A 71 1.41 6.00 -8.94
CA LEU A 71 0.24 6.81 -9.25
C LEU A 71 -0.38 7.36 -7.96
N PRO A 72 -0.94 8.58 -7.97
CA PRO A 72 -1.71 9.04 -6.82
C PRO A 72 -2.92 8.12 -6.60
N LEU A 73 -3.15 7.71 -5.35
CA LEU A 73 -4.38 7.00 -5.03
C LEU A 73 -5.58 7.95 -5.16
N PRO A 74 -6.68 7.54 -5.82
CA PRO A 74 -7.89 8.34 -5.86
C PRO A 74 -8.42 8.70 -4.47
N LEU A 75 -9.04 9.88 -4.37
CA LEU A 75 -9.49 10.45 -3.11
C LEU A 75 -10.78 9.81 -2.56
N GLU A 76 -11.52 9.10 -3.40
CA GLU A 76 -12.79 8.47 -3.04
C GLU A 76 -12.63 6.94 -3.00
N LEU A 77 -13.36 6.27 -2.10
CA LEU A 77 -13.21 4.84 -1.86
C LEU A 77 -13.45 3.97 -3.10
N GLY A 78 -14.57 4.18 -3.81
CA GLY A 78 -14.93 3.39 -4.99
C GLY A 78 -13.86 3.50 -6.09
N PRO A 79 -13.47 4.72 -6.51
CA PRO A 79 -12.37 4.93 -7.43
C PRO A 79 -11.03 4.34 -6.95
N ALA A 80 -10.71 4.41 -5.65
CA ALA A 80 -9.48 3.84 -5.10
C ALA A 80 -9.47 2.30 -5.21
N GLN A 81 -10.58 1.64 -4.85
CA GLN A 81 -10.73 0.19 -4.99
C GLN A 81 -10.63 -0.24 -6.45
N ALA A 82 -11.33 0.45 -7.36
CA ALA A 82 -11.30 0.15 -8.79
C ALA A 82 -9.90 0.32 -9.39
N ALA A 83 -9.19 1.39 -9.00
CA ALA A 83 -7.82 1.63 -9.44
C ALA A 83 -6.88 0.51 -8.96
N ILE A 84 -7.03 0.04 -7.72
CA ILE A 84 -6.22 -1.06 -7.21
C ILE A 84 -6.58 -2.38 -7.88
N GLU A 85 -7.86 -2.70 -8.03
CA GLU A 85 -8.30 -3.96 -8.66
C GLU A 85 -7.85 -4.06 -10.13
N ALA A 86 -7.67 -2.94 -10.83
CA ALA A 86 -7.19 -2.92 -12.22
C ALA A 86 -5.85 -3.67 -12.42
N VAL A 87 -5.02 -3.82 -11.38
CA VAL A 87 -3.77 -4.60 -11.47
C VAL A 87 -4.01 -6.09 -11.71
N VAL A 88 -5.16 -6.61 -11.32
CA VAL A 88 -5.57 -8.00 -11.56
C VAL A 88 -5.75 -8.24 -13.05
N GLN A 89 -6.51 -7.37 -13.72
CA GLN A 89 -6.77 -7.49 -15.16
C GLN A 89 -5.50 -7.27 -15.98
N ALA A 90 -4.69 -6.29 -15.57
CA ALA A 90 -3.43 -5.96 -16.23
C ALA A 90 -2.26 -6.89 -15.85
N LYS A 91 -2.47 -7.83 -14.92
CA LYS A 91 -1.44 -8.74 -14.39
C LYS A 91 -0.14 -8.03 -13.98
N GLN A 92 -0.26 -6.83 -13.43
CA GLN A 92 0.87 -5.94 -13.17
C GLN A 92 1.06 -5.68 -11.67
N TRP A 93 2.18 -5.03 -11.34
CA TRP A 93 2.38 -4.38 -10.06
C TRP A 93 2.24 -2.87 -10.24
N ARG A 94 1.55 -2.21 -9.31
CA ARG A 94 1.51 -0.75 -9.20
C ARG A 94 1.76 -0.30 -7.77
N VAL A 95 2.35 0.88 -7.66
CA VAL A 95 2.53 1.62 -6.40
C VAL A 95 1.52 2.76 -6.38
N TRP A 96 0.77 2.89 -5.30
CA TRP A 96 -0.09 4.05 -5.07
C TRP A 96 0.48 4.93 -3.98
N THR A 97 0.70 6.20 -4.30
CA THR A 97 1.08 7.19 -3.31
C THR A 97 -0.14 7.65 -2.52
N VAL A 98 0.02 7.65 -1.21
CA VAL A 98 -0.97 8.10 -0.24
C VAL A 98 -0.38 9.29 0.50
N HIS A 99 -0.93 10.47 0.22
CA HIS A 99 -0.55 11.71 0.87
C HIS A 99 -1.61 12.17 1.86
N ALA A 100 -1.31 13.22 2.65
CA ALA A 100 -2.27 13.79 3.58
C ALA A 100 -3.61 14.16 2.89
N GLU A 101 -3.59 14.66 1.66
CA GLU A 101 -4.79 14.97 0.87
C GLU A 101 -5.62 13.73 0.52
N THR A 102 -4.97 12.60 0.21
CA THR A 102 -5.64 11.31 -0.01
C THR A 102 -6.41 10.87 1.22
N LEU A 103 -5.77 11.01 2.39
CA LEU A 103 -6.38 10.66 3.67
C LEU A 103 -7.51 11.60 4.07
N VAL A 104 -7.41 12.89 3.72
CA VAL A 104 -8.51 13.86 3.91
C VAL A 104 -9.69 13.50 3.01
N GLY A 105 -9.44 13.17 1.74
CA GLY A 105 -10.48 12.78 0.79
C GLY A 105 -11.21 11.49 1.18
N LEU A 106 -10.45 10.43 1.51
CA LEU A 106 -11.03 9.16 1.92
C LEU A 106 -11.70 9.25 3.29
N GLY A 107 -11.18 10.11 4.16
CA GLY A 107 -11.48 10.09 5.58
C GLY A 107 -10.96 8.83 6.28
N GLN A 108 -11.05 8.84 7.61
CA GLN A 108 -10.60 7.72 8.45
C GLN A 108 -11.38 6.44 8.14
N GLU A 109 -12.70 6.55 7.98
CA GLU A 109 -13.58 5.43 7.65
C GLU A 109 -13.28 4.86 6.26
N GLY A 110 -13.16 5.70 5.23
CA GLY A 110 -12.85 5.24 3.87
C GLY A 110 -11.50 4.53 3.79
N HIS A 111 -10.48 5.04 4.49
CA HIS A 111 -9.20 4.33 4.59
C HIS A 111 -9.31 2.98 5.30
N GLN A 112 -10.09 2.89 6.39
CA GLN A 112 -10.34 1.63 7.08
C GLN A 112 -11.03 0.63 6.15
N GLN A 113 -12.07 1.07 5.44
CA GLN A 113 -12.84 0.24 4.50
C GLN A 113 -11.95 -0.22 3.32
N LEU A 114 -11.09 0.65 2.80
CA LEU A 114 -10.13 0.29 1.75
C LEU A 114 -9.18 -0.83 2.19
N LEU A 115 -8.60 -0.73 3.39
CA LEU A 115 -7.70 -1.75 3.91
C LEU A 115 -8.41 -3.06 4.26
N SER A 116 -9.64 -2.99 4.78
CA SER A 116 -10.47 -4.19 5.00
C SER A 116 -10.74 -4.90 3.69
N TRP A 117 -11.15 -4.16 2.66
CA TRP A 117 -11.39 -4.70 1.33
C TRP A 117 -10.13 -5.34 0.74
N LEU A 118 -8.95 -4.73 0.90
CA LEU A 118 -7.68 -5.35 0.48
C LEU A 118 -7.39 -6.64 1.24
N GLY A 119 -7.71 -6.68 2.54
CA GLY A 119 -7.64 -7.89 3.35
C GLY A 119 -8.52 -9.00 2.76
N ASP A 120 -9.78 -8.70 2.46
CA ASP A 120 -10.72 -9.67 1.87
C ASP A 120 -10.27 -10.15 0.48
N HIS A 121 -9.53 -9.32 -0.26
CA HIS A 121 -9.03 -9.61 -1.61
C HIS A 121 -7.61 -10.18 -1.63
N HIS A 122 -7.01 -10.51 -0.48
CA HIS A 122 -5.61 -10.95 -0.39
C HIS A 122 -5.29 -12.19 -1.23
N ALA A 123 -6.29 -13.03 -1.53
CA ALA A 123 -6.12 -14.24 -2.36
C ALA A 123 -5.96 -13.90 -3.85
N ARG A 124 -6.45 -12.72 -4.28
CA ARG A 124 -6.38 -12.25 -5.67
C ARG A 124 -5.30 -11.20 -5.86
N ILE A 125 -5.17 -10.26 -4.92
CA ILE A 125 -4.27 -9.12 -4.99
C ILE A 125 -3.17 -9.28 -3.93
N TRP A 126 -1.92 -9.23 -4.37
CA TRP A 126 -0.80 -9.21 -3.44
C TRP A 126 -0.56 -7.79 -2.95
N CYS A 127 -1.16 -7.41 -1.81
CA CYS A 127 -0.85 -6.14 -1.18
C CYS A 127 0.35 -6.27 -0.25
N ALA A 128 1.48 -5.66 -0.60
CA ALA A 128 2.72 -5.76 0.17
C ALA A 128 3.63 -4.53 0.00
N PRO A 129 4.61 -4.35 0.91
CA PRO A 129 5.62 -3.30 0.77
C PRO A 129 6.39 -3.44 -0.56
N GLN A 130 6.84 -2.31 -1.11
CA GLN A 130 7.53 -2.26 -2.42
C GLN A 130 8.75 -3.17 -2.44
N ARG A 131 9.58 -3.12 -1.39
CA ARG A 131 10.76 -3.99 -1.26
C ARG A 131 10.43 -5.49 -1.34
N ASP A 132 9.32 -5.93 -0.75
CA ASP A 132 8.93 -7.34 -0.74
C ASP A 132 8.55 -7.82 -2.15
N ILE A 133 7.85 -6.98 -2.93
CA ILE A 133 7.44 -7.28 -4.30
C ILE A 133 8.64 -7.23 -5.24
N ALA A 134 9.49 -6.20 -5.12
CA ALA A 134 10.71 -6.08 -5.90
C ALA A 134 11.65 -7.28 -5.68
N ALA A 135 11.83 -7.72 -4.43
CA ALA A 135 12.64 -8.88 -4.09
C ALA A 135 12.12 -10.18 -4.75
N TRP A 136 10.80 -10.35 -4.81
CA TRP A 136 10.18 -11.51 -5.48
C TRP A 136 10.32 -11.46 -7.01
N LEU A 137 10.26 -10.28 -7.62
CA LEU A 137 10.47 -10.13 -9.06
C LEU A 137 11.93 -10.39 -9.47
N ALA A 138 12.87 -10.17 -8.55
CA ALA A 138 14.29 -10.41 -8.77
C ALA A 138 14.74 -11.87 -8.54
N SER A 139 13.89 -12.72 -7.92
CA SER A 139 14.16 -14.13 -7.63
C SER A 139 13.66 -15.05 -8.73
#